data_AF-A0A7W1LKN4-F1
#
_entry.id   AF-A0A7W1LKN4-F1
#
_cell.length_a   1.000
_cell.length_b   1.000
_cell.length_c   1.000
_cell.angle_alpha   90.00
_cell.angle_beta   90.00
_cell.angle_gamma   90.00
#
_symmetry.space_group_name_H-M   'P 1'
#
loop_
_entity.id
_entity.type
_entity.pdbx_description
1 polymer ?
#
loop_
_entity_poly.entity_id
_entity_poly.type
_entity_poly.pdbx_seq_one_letter_code
_entity_poly.pdbx_strand_id
1 'polypeptide(L)'
;VPDIDTNDTLQLIVEGRTTTWRVVGIIEEKGGAGGAYTTAEGFAAAMDQPQRVNQLRITTDSHDEQTRQAVADDVSQTLTSAGIEVRSAASISRSEAISAGHLGPVILILLGIALPLGVVGLIGLASTMSANILDRTREFGVMHAIGARAKTVRRIVVAEGVFLAITSCVVAVIPALALTAVLGAGLGDLFFSAPLPYRISLPAVGIWLALVVLGAILATEAAASRASRITVREALAYF
;
A
#
# COMPACT_ATOMS: atom_id res chain seq x y z
N VAL A 1 0.38 19.11 -18.65
CA VAL A 1 -0.38 19.96 -19.59
C VAL A 1 -1.13 19.04 -20.52
N PRO A 2 -2.44 18.86 -20.36
CA PRO A 2 -3.20 17.83 -21.06
C PRO A 2 -3.64 18.34 -22.44
N ASP A 3 -2.71 18.50 -23.40
CA ASP A 3 -3.01 18.59 -24.85
C ASP A 3 -1.76 18.75 -25.75
N ILE A 4 -0.57 18.44 -25.25
CA ILE A 4 0.68 18.63 -26.02
C ILE A 4 0.99 17.33 -26.76
N ASP A 5 1.18 17.41 -28.07
CA ASP A 5 1.65 16.29 -28.89
C ASP A 5 3.12 16.46 -29.28
N THR A 6 3.73 15.36 -29.70
CA THR A 6 5.00 15.36 -30.39
C THR A 6 4.93 16.24 -31.64
N ASN A 7 5.98 17.04 -31.84
CA ASN A 7 6.13 18.06 -32.89
C ASN A 7 5.46 19.43 -32.63
N ASP A 8 4.74 19.60 -31.51
CA ASP A 8 4.24 20.92 -31.11
C ASP A 8 5.38 21.89 -30.76
N THR A 9 5.10 23.18 -30.90
CA THR A 9 6.05 24.25 -30.55
C THR A 9 5.56 25.00 -29.31
N LEU A 10 6.39 25.07 -28.28
CA LEU A 10 6.09 25.69 -26.99
C LEU A 10 6.99 26.90 -26.76
N GLN A 11 6.42 27.97 -26.23
CA GLN A 11 7.19 29.09 -25.69
C GLN A 11 7.39 28.87 -24.20
N LEU A 12 8.66 28.81 -23.78
CA LEU A 12 9.06 28.66 -22.39
C LEU A 12 9.78 29.92 -21.94
N ILE A 13 9.42 30.42 -20.76
CA ILE A 13 10.16 31.50 -20.10
C ILE A 13 11.21 30.86 -19.22
N VAL A 14 12.48 31.02 -19.59
CA VAL A 14 13.64 30.49 -18.85
C VAL A 14 14.48 31.68 -18.41
N GLU A 15 14.71 31.82 -17.10
CA GLU A 15 15.42 32.97 -16.49
C GLU A 15 14.94 34.34 -17.01
N GLY A 16 13.63 34.48 -17.28
CA GLY A 16 13.02 35.73 -17.76
C GLY A 16 13.14 35.97 -19.27
N ARG A 17 13.73 35.05 -20.05
CA ARG A 17 13.76 35.09 -21.51
C ARG A 17 12.74 34.14 -22.12
N THR A 18 11.97 34.61 -23.08
CA THR A 18 11.06 33.76 -23.88
C THR A 18 11.86 33.01 -24.93
N THR A 19 11.84 31.68 -24.86
CA THR A 19 12.52 30.77 -25.78
C THR A 19 11.51 29.85 -26.43
N THR A 20 11.73 29.51 -27.70
CA THR A 20 10.80 28.67 -28.48
C THR A 20 11.40 27.29 -28.68
N TRP A 21 10.66 26.25 -28.30
CA TRP A 21 11.11 24.86 -28.28
C TRP A 21 10.14 23.98 -29.04
N ARG A 22 10.66 22.95 -29.72
CA ARG A 22 9.84 21.92 -30.34
C ARG A 22 9.82 20.66 -29.48
N VAL A 23 8.64 20.13 -29.22
CA VAL A 23 8.44 18.89 -28.46
C VAL A 23 8.85 17.72 -29.34
N VAL A 24 9.83 16.94 -28.91
CA VAL A 24 10.32 15.76 -29.65
C VAL A 24 9.90 14.44 -29.02
N GLY A 25 9.40 14.49 -27.78
CA GLY A 25 8.98 13.31 -27.04
C GLY A 25 8.33 13.70 -25.71
N ILE A 26 7.52 12.79 -25.19
CA ILE A 26 6.85 12.91 -23.90
C ILE A 26 7.27 11.69 -23.08
N ILE A 27 7.74 11.93 -21.86
CA ILE A 27 8.15 10.87 -20.93
C ILE A 27 7.30 10.94 -19.67
N GLU A 28 7.02 9.77 -19.09
CA GLU A 28 6.33 9.67 -17.82
C GLU A 28 7.37 9.56 -16.70
N GLU A 29 7.37 10.55 -15.80
CA GLU A 29 8.28 10.59 -14.66
C GLU A 29 7.52 10.30 -13.36
N LYS A 30 8.13 9.51 -12.47
CA LYS A 30 7.52 9.15 -11.18
C LYS A 30 7.95 10.15 -10.10
N GLY A 31 6.98 10.85 -9.51
CA GLY A 31 7.17 11.58 -8.24
C GLY A 31 7.87 12.93 -8.36
N GLY A 32 7.90 13.55 -9.54
CA GLY A 32 8.45 14.90 -9.76
C GLY A 32 7.40 15.91 -10.20
N ALA A 33 7.59 17.19 -9.88
CA ALA A 33 6.91 18.27 -10.56
C ALA A 33 7.35 18.23 -12.03
N GLY A 34 6.40 18.11 -12.97
CA GLY A 34 6.70 17.87 -14.39
C GLY A 34 7.83 18.75 -14.93
N GLY A 35 8.86 18.12 -15.50
CA GLY A 35 10.05 18.79 -16.03
C GLY A 35 10.07 18.81 -17.56
N ALA A 36 10.74 19.81 -18.12
CA ALA A 36 11.12 19.84 -19.53
C ALA A 36 12.57 19.38 -19.69
N TYR A 37 12.81 18.45 -20.62
CA TYR A 37 14.14 17.93 -20.92
C TYR A 37 14.62 18.45 -22.27
N THR A 38 15.88 18.87 -22.33
CA THR A 38 16.50 19.37 -23.55
C THR A 38 17.96 18.94 -23.62
N THR A 39 18.55 19.00 -24.81
CA THR A 39 19.98 18.80 -25.01
C THR A 39 20.78 19.93 -24.36
N ALA A 40 21.95 19.61 -23.80
CA ALA A 40 22.82 20.62 -23.18
C ALA A 40 23.24 21.71 -24.18
N GLU A 41 23.51 21.34 -25.43
CA GLU A 41 23.85 22.28 -26.52
C GLU A 41 22.68 23.20 -26.85
N GLY A 42 21.47 22.64 -27.04
CA GLY A 42 20.27 23.42 -27.31
C GLY A 42 19.96 24.42 -26.20
N PHE A 43 20.10 24.02 -24.93
CA PHE A 43 19.91 24.91 -23.78
C PHE A 43 20.93 26.05 -23.75
N ALA A 44 22.21 25.73 -23.94
CA ALA A 44 23.29 26.71 -23.99
C ALA A 44 23.06 27.75 -25.11
N ALA A 45 22.68 27.28 -26.31
CA ALA A 45 22.36 28.14 -27.44
C ALA A 45 21.12 29.02 -27.21
N ALA A 46 20.07 28.47 -26.59
CA ALA A 46 18.85 29.22 -26.30
C ALA A 46 19.04 30.30 -25.21
N MET A 47 19.95 30.04 -24.27
CA MET A 47 20.22 30.95 -23.13
C MET A 47 21.38 31.92 -23.39
N ASP A 48 22.11 31.77 -24.49
CA ASP A 48 23.35 32.51 -24.77
C ASP A 48 24.35 32.40 -23.60
N GLN A 49 24.48 31.19 -23.06
CA GLN A 49 25.37 30.87 -21.95
C GLN A 49 26.26 29.68 -22.29
N PRO A 50 27.50 29.62 -21.77
CA PRO A 50 28.33 28.44 -21.93
C PRO A 50 27.68 27.22 -21.28
N GLN A 51 27.93 26.05 -21.84
CA GLN A 51 27.43 24.79 -21.30
C GLN A 51 27.92 24.61 -19.86
N ARG A 52 26.97 24.45 -18.93
CA ARG A 52 27.24 24.15 -17.52
C ARG A 52 26.64 22.80 -17.19
N VAL A 53 27.41 21.96 -16.52
CA VAL A 53 26.97 20.65 -16.04
C VAL A 53 27.06 20.66 -14.52
N ASN A 54 25.94 20.34 -13.87
CA ASN A 54 25.83 20.29 -12.41
C ASN A 54 25.54 18.87 -11.89
N GLN A 55 25.37 17.90 -12.78
CA GLN A 55 25.11 16.51 -12.43
C GLN A 55 25.83 15.58 -13.41
N LEU A 56 26.54 14.60 -12.86
CA LEU A 56 27.12 13.50 -13.61
C LEU A 56 26.33 12.23 -13.29
N ARG A 57 25.84 11.54 -14.32
CA ARG A 57 25.18 10.23 -14.18
C ARG A 57 26.06 9.17 -14.82
N ILE A 58 26.33 8.12 -14.06
CA ILE A 58 27.16 6.99 -14.49
C ILE A 58 26.30 5.74 -14.41
N THR A 59 26.28 4.99 -15.50
CA THR A 59 25.62 3.68 -15.55
C THR A 59 26.69 2.62 -15.42
N THR A 60 26.50 1.70 -14.47
CA THR A 60 27.40 0.57 -14.24
C THR A 60 26.82 -0.68 -14.91
N ASP A 61 27.67 -1.54 -15.46
CA ASP A 61 27.23 -2.82 -16.03
C ASP A 61 26.65 -3.75 -14.94
N SER A 62 27.29 -3.78 -13.77
CA SER A 62 26.77 -4.46 -12.58
C SER A 62 25.81 -3.55 -11.79
N HIS A 63 24.66 -4.08 -11.42
CA HIS A 63 23.56 -3.32 -10.80
C HIS A 63 23.43 -3.54 -9.28
N ASP A 64 24.40 -4.23 -8.67
CA ASP A 64 24.44 -4.40 -7.22
C ASP A 64 24.77 -3.07 -6.51
N GLU A 65 24.30 -2.94 -5.27
CA GLU A 65 24.51 -1.73 -4.45
C GLU A 65 25.98 -1.51 -4.17
N GLN A 66 26.71 -2.59 -3.88
CA GLN A 66 28.10 -2.51 -3.45
C GLN A 66 28.99 -1.92 -4.55
N THR A 67 28.82 -2.39 -5.79
CA THR A 67 29.56 -1.88 -6.96
C THR A 67 29.15 -0.45 -7.27
N ARG A 68 27.85 -0.11 -7.24
CA ARG A 68 27.40 1.26 -7.49
C ARG A 68 27.93 2.25 -6.45
N GLN A 69 27.97 1.86 -5.18
CA GLN A 69 28.51 2.69 -4.12
C GLN A 69 30.03 2.83 -4.25
N ALA A 70 30.76 1.74 -4.54
CA ALA A 70 32.20 1.79 -4.75
C ALA A 70 32.59 2.70 -5.92
N VAL A 71 31.87 2.62 -7.05
CA VAL A 71 32.07 3.51 -8.21
C VAL A 71 31.72 4.96 -7.86
N ALA A 72 30.64 5.19 -7.11
CA ALA A 72 30.27 6.54 -6.67
C ALA A 72 31.35 7.17 -5.78
N ASP A 73 31.91 6.39 -4.85
CA ASP A 73 32.96 6.85 -3.94
C ASP A 73 34.28 7.12 -4.69
N ASP A 74 34.68 6.22 -5.59
CA ASP A 74 35.90 6.36 -6.42
C ASP A 74 35.83 7.59 -7.34
N VAL A 75 34.69 7.81 -8.00
CA VAL A 75 34.47 8.99 -8.85
C VAL A 75 34.43 10.26 -8.01
N SER A 76 33.77 10.24 -6.86
CA SER A 76 33.73 11.38 -5.94
C SER A 76 35.13 11.79 -5.50
N GLN A 77 35.96 10.82 -5.13
CA GLN A 77 37.33 11.04 -4.71
C GLN A 77 38.20 11.56 -5.87
N THR A 78 38.06 10.98 -7.06
CA THR A 78 38.79 11.41 -8.26
C THR A 78 38.46 12.86 -8.61
N LEU A 79 37.18 13.23 -8.63
CA LEU A 79 36.74 14.60 -8.91
C LEU A 79 37.23 15.60 -7.84
N THR A 80 37.13 15.22 -6.56
CA THR A 80 37.61 16.05 -5.45
C THR A 80 39.12 16.27 -5.54
N SER A 81 39.88 15.22 -5.90
CA SER A 81 41.34 15.33 -6.08
C SER A 81 41.74 16.23 -7.25
N ALA A 82 40.88 16.34 -8.27
CA ALA A 82 41.03 17.26 -9.39
C ALA A 82 40.57 18.70 -9.06
N GLY A 83 40.16 18.97 -7.81
CA GLY A 83 39.70 20.29 -7.36
C GLY A 83 38.22 20.59 -7.65
N ILE A 84 37.43 19.58 -8.02
CA ILE A 84 35.99 19.71 -8.28
C ILE A 84 35.23 19.34 -7.00
N GLU A 85 34.46 20.29 -6.45
CA GLU A 85 33.65 20.05 -5.26
C GLU A 85 32.46 19.12 -5.57
N VAL A 86 32.44 17.94 -4.95
CA VAL A 86 31.34 16.98 -5.06
C VAL A 86 30.39 17.15 -3.88
N ARG A 87 29.20 17.72 -4.13
CA ARG A 87 28.18 17.93 -3.09
C ARG A 87 27.48 16.64 -2.65
N SER A 88 27.29 15.71 -3.58
CA SER A 88 26.61 14.44 -3.32
C SER A 88 27.04 13.41 -4.35
N ALA A 89 27.44 12.24 -3.85
CA ALA A 89 27.65 11.03 -4.63
C ALA A 89 26.79 9.94 -3.99
N ALA A 90 25.75 9.50 -4.71
CA ALA A 90 24.82 8.50 -4.21
C ALA A 90 24.42 7.55 -5.33
N SER A 91 24.28 6.26 -4.99
CA SER A 91 23.68 5.27 -5.87
C SER A 91 22.17 5.56 -6.04
N ILE A 92 21.63 5.23 -7.22
CA ILE A 92 20.21 5.44 -7.50
C ILE A 92 19.30 4.60 -6.57
N SER A 93 19.75 3.42 -6.20
CA SER A 93 19.16 2.53 -5.19
C SER A 93 19.16 3.11 -3.78
N ARG A 94 20.21 3.83 -3.37
CA ARG A 94 20.22 4.56 -2.10
C ARG A 94 19.24 5.72 -2.13
N SER A 95 19.13 6.42 -3.26
CA SER A 95 18.11 7.45 -3.47
C SER A 95 16.69 6.87 -3.41
N GLU A 96 16.45 5.72 -4.05
CA GLU A 96 15.19 5.00 -3.94
C GLU A 96 14.92 4.54 -2.51
N ALA A 97 15.94 4.05 -1.78
CA ALA A 97 15.82 3.63 -0.39
C ALA A 97 15.48 4.80 0.56
N ILE A 98 16.02 6.00 0.30
CA ILE A 98 15.69 7.22 1.06
C ILE A 98 14.25 7.65 0.77
N SER A 99 13.84 7.65 -0.50
CA SER A 99 12.45 7.93 -0.89
C SER A 99 11.46 6.90 -0.32
N ALA A 100 11.80 5.62 -0.39
CA ALA A 100 11.03 4.54 0.24
C ALA A 100 11.06 4.67 1.77
N GLY A 101 12.15 5.18 2.34
CA GLY A 101 12.30 5.46 3.77
C GLY A 101 11.31 6.49 4.30
N HIS A 102 10.82 7.41 3.46
CA HIS A 102 9.75 8.33 3.82
C HIS A 102 8.36 7.70 3.75
N LEU A 103 8.13 6.77 2.82
CA LEU A 103 6.85 6.07 2.68
C LEU A 103 6.68 4.93 3.69
N GLY A 104 7.78 4.29 4.09
CA GLY A 104 7.79 3.16 5.03
C GLY A 104 7.08 3.45 6.36
N PRO A 105 7.41 4.53 7.09
CA PRO A 105 6.73 4.91 8.33
C PRO A 105 5.23 5.17 8.15
N VAL A 106 4.82 5.79 7.04
CA VAL A 106 3.40 6.04 6.74
C VAL A 106 2.65 4.70 6.58
N ILE A 107 3.20 3.78 5.80
CA ILE A 107 2.63 2.44 5.63
C ILE A 107 2.56 1.71 6.97
N LEU A 108 3.59 1.82 7.81
CA LEU A 108 3.65 1.15 9.10
C LEU A 108 2.64 1.71 10.10
N ILE A 109 2.40 3.03 10.10
CA ILE A 109 1.34 3.67 10.90
C ILE A 109 -0.04 3.21 10.43
N LEU A 110 -0.28 3.22 9.11
CA LEU A 110 -1.57 2.76 8.56
C LEU A 110 -1.84 1.30 8.89
N LEU A 111 -0.83 0.42 8.77
CA LEU A 111 -0.94 -0.97 9.17
C LEU A 111 -1.15 -1.12 10.69
N GLY A 112 -0.47 -0.29 11.48
CA GLY A 112 -0.61 -0.21 12.93
C GLY A 112 -2.00 0.21 13.39
N ILE A 113 -2.73 1.00 12.60
CA ILE A 113 -4.13 1.37 12.86
C ILE A 113 -5.09 0.29 12.32
N ALA A 114 -4.77 -0.33 11.18
CA ALA A 114 -5.60 -1.35 10.56
C ALA A 114 -5.73 -2.63 11.43
N LEU A 115 -4.66 -3.06 12.09
CA LEU A 115 -4.67 -4.25 12.95
C LEU A 115 -5.68 -4.14 14.12
N PRO A 116 -5.64 -3.12 14.99
CA PRO A 116 -6.60 -3.00 16.09
C PRO A 116 -8.04 -2.83 15.59
N LEU A 117 -8.28 -2.12 14.47
CA LEU A 117 -9.60 -2.06 13.83
C LEU A 117 -10.12 -3.44 13.42
N GLY A 118 -9.24 -4.27 12.83
CA GLY A 118 -9.55 -5.66 12.52
C GLY A 118 -9.92 -6.46 13.77
N VAL A 119 -9.16 -6.31 14.86
CA VAL A 119 -9.46 -6.98 16.15
C VAL A 119 -10.82 -6.55 16.71
N VAL A 120 -11.15 -5.26 16.67
CA VAL A 120 -12.48 -4.76 17.08
C VAL A 120 -13.59 -5.39 16.24
N GLY A 121 -13.38 -5.52 14.93
CA GLY A 121 -14.32 -6.23 14.04
C GLY A 121 -14.52 -7.70 14.43
N LEU A 122 -13.44 -8.42 14.76
CA LEU A 122 -13.51 -9.81 15.22
C LEU A 122 -14.23 -9.96 16.57
N ILE A 123 -14.04 -9.01 17.49
CA ILE A 123 -14.80 -8.97 18.75
C ILE A 123 -16.29 -8.74 18.47
N GLY A 124 -16.63 -7.84 17.55
CA GLY A 124 -18.00 -7.64 17.08
C GLY A 124 -18.62 -8.92 16.53
N LEU A 125 -17.90 -9.62 15.65
CA LEU A 125 -18.32 -10.92 15.12
C LEU A 125 -18.55 -11.94 16.23
N ALA A 126 -17.64 -12.06 17.20
CA ALA A 126 -17.78 -12.97 18.34
C ALA A 126 -19.02 -12.64 19.18
N SER A 127 -19.31 -11.35 19.39
CA SER A 127 -20.49 -10.88 20.11
C SER A 127 -21.78 -11.27 19.40
N THR A 128 -21.87 -10.98 18.09
CA THR A 128 -23.04 -11.35 17.27
C THR A 128 -23.25 -12.86 17.22
N MET A 129 -22.18 -13.64 17.07
CA MET A 129 -22.26 -15.11 17.09
C MET A 129 -22.71 -15.62 18.46
N SER A 130 -22.23 -15.02 19.55
CA SER A 130 -22.68 -15.39 20.90
C SER A 130 -24.18 -15.16 21.07
N ALA A 131 -24.70 -14.03 20.58
CA ALA A 131 -26.13 -13.74 20.61
C ALA A 131 -26.95 -14.74 19.77
N ASN A 132 -26.54 -15.02 18.53
CA ASN A 132 -27.20 -15.99 17.66
C ASN A 132 -27.22 -17.41 18.29
N ILE A 133 -26.14 -17.81 18.95
CA ILE A 133 -26.09 -19.09 19.68
C ILE A 133 -27.10 -19.13 20.82
N LEU A 134 -27.23 -18.03 21.59
CA LEU A 134 -28.17 -17.95 22.72
C LEU A 134 -29.63 -18.09 22.26
N ASP A 135 -29.99 -17.43 21.16
CA ASP A 135 -31.34 -17.51 20.57
C ASP A 135 -31.67 -18.94 20.08
N ARG A 136 -30.65 -19.68 19.63
CA ARG A 136 -30.80 -21.04 19.06
C ARG A 136 -30.46 -22.17 20.04
N THR A 137 -30.34 -21.87 21.33
CA THR A 137 -30.06 -22.87 22.38
C THR A 137 -31.02 -24.06 22.36
N ARG A 138 -32.32 -23.82 22.13
CA ARG A 138 -33.34 -24.88 22.05
C ARG A 138 -33.11 -25.82 20.88
N GLU A 139 -32.68 -25.30 19.73
CA GLU A 139 -32.35 -26.10 18.55
C GLU A 139 -31.15 -27.02 18.83
N PHE A 140 -30.09 -26.47 19.45
CA PHE A 140 -28.91 -27.25 19.83
C PHE A 140 -29.22 -28.31 20.89
N GLY A 141 -30.13 -28.03 21.83
CA GLY A 141 -30.62 -28.99 22.82
C GLY A 141 -31.34 -30.19 22.17
N VAL A 142 -32.21 -29.95 21.19
CA VAL A 142 -32.86 -31.03 20.41
C VAL A 142 -31.82 -31.82 19.61
N MET A 143 -30.84 -31.15 19.01
CA MET A 143 -29.76 -31.80 18.27
C MET A 143 -28.94 -32.75 19.17
N HIS A 144 -28.71 -32.36 20.43
CA HIS A 144 -28.04 -33.21 21.41
C HIS A 144 -28.90 -34.41 21.83
N ALA A 145 -30.22 -34.21 22.00
CA ALA A 145 -31.16 -35.26 22.35
C ALA A 145 -31.28 -36.37 21.29
N ILE A 146 -31.11 -36.03 20.01
CA ILE A 146 -31.06 -37.02 18.90
C ILE A 146 -29.65 -37.62 18.68
N GLY A 147 -28.68 -37.31 19.55
CA GLY A 147 -27.36 -37.94 19.57
C GLY A 147 -26.22 -37.16 18.89
N ALA A 148 -26.41 -35.89 18.54
CA ALA A 148 -25.32 -35.10 17.94
C ALA A 148 -24.21 -34.78 18.95
N ARG A 149 -22.96 -35.02 18.55
CA ARG A 149 -21.78 -34.71 19.37
C ARG A 149 -21.55 -33.20 19.45
N ALA A 150 -21.01 -32.71 20.57
CA ALA A 150 -20.65 -31.30 20.77
C ALA A 150 -19.72 -30.74 19.67
N LYS A 151 -18.85 -31.58 19.10
CA LYS A 151 -17.97 -31.23 17.97
C LYS A 151 -18.76 -30.91 16.68
N THR A 152 -19.90 -31.55 16.47
CA THR A 152 -20.75 -31.30 15.29
C THR A 152 -21.40 -29.93 15.38
N VAL A 153 -21.98 -29.60 16.54
CA VAL A 153 -22.57 -28.27 16.80
C VAL A 153 -21.51 -27.17 16.65
N ARG A 154 -20.32 -27.36 17.24
CA ARG A 154 -19.19 -26.43 17.11
C ARG A 154 -18.78 -26.21 15.66
N ARG A 155 -18.71 -27.26 14.84
CA ARG A 155 -18.36 -27.15 13.41
C ARG A 155 -19.42 -26.37 12.63
N ILE A 156 -20.70 -26.54 12.95
CA ILE A 156 -21.80 -25.79 12.33
C ILE A 156 -21.65 -24.29 12.65
N VAL A 157 -21.45 -23.95 13.92
CA VAL A 157 -21.27 -22.55 14.35
C VAL A 157 -20.04 -21.90 13.69
N VAL A 158 -18.92 -22.61 13.64
CA VAL A 158 -17.72 -22.10 12.94
C VAL A 158 -17.97 -21.93 11.45
N ALA A 159 -18.69 -22.85 10.81
CA ALA A 159 -19.02 -22.73 9.39
C ALA A 159 -19.94 -21.52 9.13
N GLU A 160 -20.92 -21.26 10.00
CA GLU A 160 -21.80 -20.08 9.92
C GLU A 160 -20.99 -18.79 10.05
N GLY A 161 -20.06 -18.72 11.00
CA GLY A 161 -19.22 -17.54 11.16
C GLY A 161 -18.19 -17.32 10.06
N VAL A 162 -17.59 -18.40 9.51
CA VAL A 162 -16.73 -18.31 8.33
C VAL A 162 -17.52 -17.87 7.11
N PHE A 163 -18.74 -18.38 6.93
CA PHE A 163 -19.62 -17.95 5.86
C PHE A 163 -19.96 -16.45 5.98
N LEU A 164 -20.28 -15.98 7.18
CA LEU A 164 -20.52 -14.57 7.46
C LEU A 164 -19.29 -13.71 7.16
N ALA A 165 -18.10 -14.18 7.52
CA ALA A 165 -16.85 -13.45 7.26
C ALA A 165 -16.55 -13.34 5.76
N ILE A 166 -16.71 -14.42 4.99
CA ILE A 166 -16.47 -14.45 3.54
C ILE A 166 -17.47 -13.54 2.82
N THR A 167 -18.76 -13.64 3.13
CA THR A 167 -19.78 -12.77 2.54
C THR A 167 -19.54 -11.30 2.90
N SER A 168 -19.14 -11.01 4.14
CA SER A 168 -18.75 -9.65 4.55
C SER A 168 -17.56 -9.13 3.75
N CYS A 169 -16.55 -9.96 3.48
CA CYS A 169 -15.43 -9.58 2.62
C CYS A 169 -15.89 -9.21 1.22
N VAL A 170 -16.78 -10.00 0.60
CA VAL A 170 -17.31 -9.71 -0.73
C VAL A 170 -18.04 -8.37 -0.76
N VAL A 171 -18.88 -8.10 0.24
CA VAL A 171 -19.62 -6.83 0.35
C VAL A 171 -18.66 -5.66 0.61
N ALA A 172 -17.63 -5.86 1.43
CA ALA A 172 -16.65 -4.83 1.79
C ALA A 172 -15.75 -4.40 0.62
N VAL A 173 -15.60 -5.21 -0.43
CA VAL A 173 -14.81 -4.84 -1.61
C VAL A 173 -15.32 -3.52 -2.19
N ILE A 174 -16.62 -3.38 -2.42
CA ILE A 174 -17.19 -2.19 -3.10
C ILE A 174 -16.80 -0.87 -2.39
N PRO A 175 -17.10 -0.66 -1.09
CA PRO A 175 -16.71 0.56 -0.40
C PRO A 175 -15.19 0.69 -0.25
N ALA A 176 -14.44 -0.41 -0.14
CA ALA A 176 -12.98 -0.35 -0.08
C ALA A 176 -12.36 0.17 -1.38
N LEU A 177 -12.82 -0.30 -2.55
CA LEU A 177 -12.34 0.19 -3.84
C LEU A 177 -12.73 1.66 -4.03
N ALA A 178 -13.96 2.04 -3.70
CA ALA A 178 -14.44 3.42 -3.81
C ALA A 178 -13.62 4.36 -2.93
N LEU A 179 -13.40 4.01 -1.66
CA LEU A 179 -12.59 4.81 -0.74
C LEU A 179 -11.15 4.91 -1.20
N THR A 180 -10.57 3.82 -1.71
CA THR A 180 -9.20 3.81 -2.25
C THR A 180 -9.06 4.74 -3.46
N ALA A 181 -10.05 4.76 -4.36
CA ALA A 181 -10.04 5.66 -5.51
C ALA A 181 -10.13 7.13 -5.09
N VAL A 182 -11.04 7.47 -4.16
CA VAL A 182 -11.21 8.84 -3.66
C VAL A 182 -9.96 9.32 -2.92
N LEU A 183 -9.41 8.51 -2.01
CA LEU A 183 -8.20 8.85 -1.29
C LEU A 183 -6.98 8.90 -2.21
N GLY A 184 -6.88 8.01 -3.20
CA GLY A 184 -5.78 7.99 -4.17
C GLY A 184 -5.73 9.25 -5.03
N ALA A 185 -6.90 9.74 -5.47
CA ALA A 185 -7.00 11.01 -6.20
C ALA A 185 -6.66 12.20 -5.28
N GLY A 186 -7.29 12.29 -4.10
CA GLY A 186 -7.09 13.41 -3.19
C GLY A 186 -5.67 13.50 -2.62
N LEU A 187 -5.11 12.38 -2.15
CA LEU A 187 -3.74 12.34 -1.62
C LEU A 187 -2.70 12.48 -2.73
N GLY A 188 -2.97 11.93 -3.92
CA GLY A 188 -2.09 12.09 -5.07
C GLY A 188 -1.91 13.55 -5.46
N ASP A 189 -3.01 14.29 -5.59
CA ASP A 189 -2.96 15.72 -5.92
C ASP A 189 -2.26 16.54 -4.82
N LEU A 190 -2.55 16.26 -3.56
CA LEU A 190 -2.00 17.01 -2.41
C LEU A 190 -0.49 16.78 -2.21
N PHE A 191 -0.01 15.55 -2.35
CA PHE A 191 1.38 15.20 -2.02
C PHE A 191 2.30 15.08 -3.23
N PHE A 192 1.76 14.71 -4.39
CA PHE A 192 2.54 14.37 -5.58
C PHE A 192 2.16 15.19 -6.83
N SER A 193 1.18 16.09 -6.71
CA SER A 193 0.64 16.87 -7.84
C SER A 193 0.20 16.00 -9.03
N ALA A 194 -0.10 14.72 -8.77
CA ALA A 194 -0.55 13.75 -9.74
C ALA A 194 -1.32 12.63 -9.00
N PRO A 195 -2.39 12.08 -9.60
CA PRO A 195 -3.17 11.02 -8.98
C PRO A 195 -2.31 9.77 -8.76
N LEU A 196 -2.42 9.16 -7.57
CA LEU A 196 -1.68 7.93 -7.27
C LEU A 196 -2.22 6.78 -8.14
N PRO A 197 -1.34 6.00 -8.80
CA PRO A 197 -1.77 4.92 -9.66
C PRO A 197 -2.44 3.83 -8.82
N TYR A 198 -3.69 3.55 -9.16
CA TYR A 198 -4.48 2.52 -8.51
C TYR A 198 -3.95 1.12 -8.86
N ARG A 199 -3.36 0.41 -7.89
CA ARG A 199 -2.89 -0.97 -8.07
C ARG A 199 -3.38 -1.88 -6.95
N ILE A 200 -4.03 -2.97 -7.34
CA ILE A 200 -4.46 -4.02 -6.42
C ILE A 200 -3.42 -5.13 -6.42
N SER A 201 -2.86 -5.43 -5.25
CA SER A 201 -1.95 -6.54 -5.06
C SER A 201 -2.72 -7.81 -4.73
N LEU A 202 -2.86 -8.73 -5.70
CA LEU A 202 -3.45 -10.06 -5.50
C LEU A 202 -2.89 -10.84 -4.30
N PRO A 203 -1.55 -10.90 -4.07
CA PRO A 203 -1.04 -11.61 -2.90
C PRO A 203 -1.45 -10.95 -1.58
N ALA A 204 -1.53 -9.61 -1.53
CA ALA A 204 -1.98 -8.90 -0.34
C ALA A 204 -3.46 -9.19 -0.03
N VAL A 205 -4.31 -9.26 -1.06
CA VAL A 205 -5.71 -9.67 -0.93
C VAL A 205 -5.81 -11.08 -0.36
N GLY A 206 -5.00 -12.01 -0.88
CA GLY A 206 -4.95 -13.39 -0.38
C GLY A 206 -4.54 -13.47 1.11
N ILE A 207 -3.52 -12.72 1.51
CA ILE A 207 -3.08 -12.64 2.92
C ILE A 207 -4.19 -12.09 3.81
N TRP A 208 -4.83 -10.99 3.40
CA TRP A 208 -5.92 -10.39 4.17
C TRP A 208 -7.13 -11.33 4.30
N LEU A 209 -7.51 -12.01 3.22
CA LEU A 209 -8.59 -12.99 3.25
C LEU A 209 -8.26 -14.15 4.20
N ALA A 210 -7.03 -14.65 4.17
CA ALA A 210 -6.57 -15.67 5.11
C ALA A 210 -6.64 -15.16 6.56
N LEU A 211 -6.21 -13.93 6.83
CA LEU A 211 -6.29 -13.32 8.17
C LEU A 211 -7.75 -13.20 8.65
N VAL A 212 -8.67 -12.77 7.78
CA VAL A 212 -10.09 -12.65 8.14
C VAL A 212 -10.71 -14.02 8.42
N VAL A 213 -10.44 -15.03 7.59
CA VAL A 213 -10.95 -16.39 7.80
C VAL A 213 -10.39 -16.99 9.10
N LEU A 214 -9.08 -16.87 9.34
CA LEU A 214 -8.45 -17.34 10.58
C LEU A 214 -9.02 -16.60 11.80
N GLY A 215 -9.16 -15.28 11.70
CA GLY A 215 -9.78 -14.46 12.75
C GLY A 215 -11.21 -14.87 13.04
N ALA A 216 -12.02 -15.13 12.01
CA ALA A 216 -13.40 -15.58 12.15
C ALA A 216 -13.50 -16.94 12.83
N ILE A 217 -12.63 -17.89 12.47
CA ILE A 217 -12.54 -19.18 13.16
C ILE A 217 -12.21 -18.97 14.64
N LEU A 218 -11.20 -18.17 14.97
CA LEU A 218 -10.82 -17.92 16.37
C LEU A 218 -11.94 -17.22 17.16
N ALA A 219 -12.60 -16.22 16.56
CA ALA A 219 -13.69 -15.46 17.17
C ALA A 219 -14.91 -16.36 17.46
N THR A 220 -15.31 -17.17 16.48
CA THR A 220 -16.47 -18.07 16.60
C THR A 220 -16.21 -19.22 17.57
N GLU A 221 -14.98 -19.73 17.60
CA GLU A 221 -14.57 -20.74 18.56
C GLU A 221 -14.57 -20.21 20.01
N ALA A 222 -14.12 -18.96 20.19
CA ALA A 222 -14.20 -18.29 21.48
C ALA A 222 -15.65 -18.02 21.93
N ALA A 223 -16.56 -17.73 20.99
CA ALA A 223 -17.99 -17.56 21.27
C ALA A 223 -18.66 -18.89 21.66
N ALA A 224 -18.45 -19.93 20.85
CA ALA A 224 -19.02 -21.27 21.07
C ALA A 224 -18.60 -21.87 22.42
N SER A 225 -17.32 -21.71 22.79
CA SER A 225 -16.81 -22.19 24.07
C SER A 225 -17.39 -21.43 25.27
N ARG A 226 -17.58 -20.11 25.18
CA ARG A 226 -18.22 -19.32 26.25
C ARG A 226 -19.69 -19.70 26.44
N ALA A 227 -20.44 -19.84 25.35
CA ALA A 227 -21.86 -20.20 25.41
C ALA A 227 -22.07 -21.58 26.06
N SER A 228 -21.19 -22.56 25.79
CA SER A 228 -21.24 -23.89 26.41
C SER A 228 -21.00 -23.87 27.93
N ARG A 229 -20.24 -22.90 28.45
CA ARG A 229 -19.97 -22.78 29.89
C ARG A 229 -21.13 -22.15 30.67
N ILE A 230 -21.84 -21.22 30.04
CA ILE A 230 -23.01 -20.56 30.65
C ILE A 230 -24.17 -21.55 30.72
N THR A 231 -24.45 -22.23 29.60
CA THR A 231 -25.51 -23.26 29.53
C THR A 231 -25.28 -24.43 30.48
N VAL A 232 -24.06 -24.92 30.69
CA VAL A 232 -23.80 -26.02 31.65
C VAL A 232 -24.06 -25.58 33.10
N ARG A 233 -23.73 -24.33 33.47
CA ARG A 233 -23.93 -23.84 34.83
C ARG A 233 -25.40 -23.54 35.14
N GLU A 234 -26.16 -23.09 34.15
CA GLU A 234 -27.61 -22.84 34.27
C GLU A 234 -28.44 -24.13 34.14
N ALA A 235 -28.02 -25.09 33.30
CA ALA A 235 -28.68 -26.40 33.19
C ALA A 235 -28.54 -27.25 34.47
N LEU A 236 -27.46 -27.06 35.25
CA LEU A 236 -27.28 -27.69 36.56
C LEU A 236 -27.99 -26.95 37.71
N ALA A 237 -28.40 -25.70 37.52
CA ALA A 237 -29.13 -24.93 38.53
C ALA A 237 -30.64 -25.22 38.51
N TYR A 238 -31.13 -25.91 37.48
CA TYR A 238 -32.55 -26.26 37.29
C TYR A 238 -32.87 -27.75 37.52
N PHE A 239 -31.92 -28.53 38.04
CA PHE A 239 -32.14 -29.89 38.53
C PHE A 239 -31.85 -30.00 40.02
#